data_AF-T1PC83-F1
#
_entry.id   AF-T1PC83-F1
#
_cell.length_a   1.000
_cell.length_b   1.000
_cell.length_c   1.000
_cell.angle_alpha   90.00
_cell.angle_beta   90.00
_cell.angle_gamma   90.00
#
_symmetry.space_group_name_H-M   'P 1'
#
loop_
_entity.id
_entity.type
_entity.pdbx_description
1 polymer ?
#
loop_
_entity_poly.entity_id
_entity_poly.type
_entity_poly.pdbx_seq_one_letter_code
_entity_poly.pdbx_strand_id
1 'polypeptide(L)'
;MLIILLFLSEFLIGSIAFVFRGGLKRTLANELRFGIEEHYNATDRGSIIAPSVAAIWDNVQMSFECCGVSSYEDWYDIKSWSGKRWVPESCCRPIYENRGILIEGSGDSVLRVDCGRSENPTLWWDKGCAQSLQTWLTDKLDVIGVVGLGIAFAQLFGLITSMLLFCTVKHKKDSDTYKSYSPSIDPQTRPSSWED
;
A
#
# COMPACT_ATOMS: atom_id res chain seq x y z
N MET A 1 -10.69 10.41 -23.69
CA MET A 1 -11.64 9.87 -22.69
C MET A 1 -10.94 8.94 -21.70
N LEU A 2 -10.33 7.82 -22.15
CA LEU A 2 -9.62 6.89 -21.25
C LEU A 2 -8.54 7.56 -20.39
N ILE A 3 -7.64 8.36 -20.98
CA ILE A 3 -6.56 9.07 -20.24
C ILE A 3 -7.12 10.01 -19.17
N ILE A 4 -8.26 10.66 -19.45
CA ILE A 4 -8.92 11.56 -18.48
C ILE A 4 -9.44 10.76 -17.28
N LEU A 5 -10.08 9.61 -17.52
CA LEU A 5 -10.57 8.74 -16.45
C LEU A 5 -9.41 8.21 -15.59
N LEU A 6 -8.31 7.82 -16.20
CA LEU A 6 -7.11 7.38 -15.47
C LEU A 6 -6.55 8.51 -14.61
N PHE A 7 -6.38 9.71 -15.16
CA PHE A 7 -5.88 10.87 -14.42
C PHE A 7 -6.75 11.23 -13.22
N LEU A 8 -8.08 11.22 -13.40
CA LEU A 8 -9.01 11.48 -12.30
C LEU A 8 -8.94 10.38 -11.24
N SER A 9 -8.86 9.10 -11.64
CA SER A 9 -8.74 7.99 -10.69
C SER A 9 -7.45 8.05 -9.89
N GLU A 10 -6.34 8.41 -10.54
CA GLU A 10 -5.03 8.56 -9.91
C GLU A 10 -5.01 9.72 -8.92
N PHE A 11 -5.61 10.85 -9.29
CA PHE A 11 -5.77 11.99 -8.39
C PHE A 11 -6.63 11.64 -7.16
N LEU A 12 -7.72 10.89 -7.34
CA LEU A 12 -8.59 10.45 -6.25
C LEU A 12 -7.86 9.49 -5.30
N ILE A 13 -7.20 8.47 -5.83
CA ILE A 13 -6.43 7.50 -5.04
C ILE A 13 -5.31 8.22 -4.27
N GLY A 14 -4.58 9.12 -4.94
CA GLY A 14 -3.52 9.92 -4.31
C GLY A 14 -4.05 10.80 -3.18
N SER A 15 -5.19 11.47 -3.39
CA SER A 15 -5.84 12.30 -2.36
C SER A 15 -6.27 11.47 -1.13
N ILE A 16 -6.90 10.32 -1.37
CA ILE A 16 -7.32 9.39 -0.31
C ILE A 16 -6.10 8.90 0.48
N ALA A 17 -5.05 8.44 -0.21
CA ALA A 17 -3.83 7.98 0.43
C ALA A 17 -3.17 9.07 1.29
N PHE A 18 -3.16 10.32 0.81
CA PHE A 18 -2.61 11.46 1.55
C PHE A 18 -3.38 11.74 2.84
N VAL A 19 -4.72 11.76 2.79
CA VAL A 19 -5.57 11.99 3.97
C VAL A 19 -5.36 10.89 5.01
N PHE A 20 -5.32 9.62 4.59
CA PHE A 20 -5.14 8.50 5.51
C PHE A 20 -3.72 8.42 6.11
N ARG A 21 -2.69 8.94 5.43
CA ARG A 21 -1.29 8.90 5.90
C ARG A 21 -1.12 9.50 7.30
N GLY A 22 -1.85 10.57 7.63
CA GLY A 22 -1.73 11.26 8.93
C GLY A 22 -2.36 10.52 10.13
N GLY A 23 -3.42 9.75 9.91
CA GLY A 23 -4.15 9.03 10.97
C GLY A 23 -3.77 7.56 11.13
N LEU A 24 -3.05 7.00 10.15
CA LEU A 24 -2.87 5.56 10.00
C LEU A 24 -2.27 4.87 11.22
N LYS A 25 -1.30 5.48 11.90
CA LYS A 25 -0.59 4.86 13.03
C LYS A 25 -1.52 4.41 14.15
N ARG A 26 -2.39 5.32 14.62
CA ARG A 26 -3.26 5.07 15.77
C ARG A 26 -4.40 4.14 15.41
N THR A 27 -5.04 4.38 14.27
CA THR A 27 -6.10 3.51 13.78
C THR A 27 -5.59 2.09 13.58
N LEU A 28 -4.46 1.92 12.89
CA LEU A 28 -3.85 0.60 12.68
C LEU A 28 -3.54 -0.10 14.01
N ALA A 29 -2.93 0.58 14.96
CA ALA A 29 -2.63 -0.02 16.27
C ALA A 29 -3.91 -0.45 17.00
N ASN A 30 -4.96 0.37 16.99
CA ASN A 30 -6.23 0.04 17.64
C ASN A 30 -6.92 -1.17 16.99
N GLU A 31 -6.99 -1.21 15.67
CA GLU A 31 -7.61 -2.32 14.93
C GLU A 31 -6.83 -3.64 15.12
N LEU A 32 -5.50 -3.58 15.09
CA LEU A 32 -4.64 -4.74 15.35
C LEU A 32 -4.82 -5.25 16.78
N ARG A 33 -4.93 -4.35 17.75
CA ARG A 33 -5.13 -4.69 19.17
C ARG A 33 -6.49 -5.32 19.41
N PHE A 34 -7.55 -4.74 18.86
CA PHE A 34 -8.88 -5.35 18.87
C PHE A 34 -8.86 -6.75 18.25
N GLY A 35 -8.15 -6.91 17.12
CA GLY A 35 -8.00 -8.20 16.44
C GLY A 35 -7.37 -9.29 17.32
N ILE A 36 -6.32 -8.98 18.09
CA ILE A 36 -5.70 -9.97 18.98
C ILE A 36 -6.51 -10.24 20.25
N GLU A 37 -7.21 -9.24 20.78
CA GLU A 37 -8.02 -9.38 22.01
C GLU A 37 -9.28 -10.21 21.74
N GLU A 38 -9.94 -10.00 20.60
CA GLU A 38 -11.26 -10.58 20.30
C GLU A 38 -11.24 -11.78 19.36
N HIS A 39 -10.29 -11.85 18.43
CA HIS A 39 -10.34 -12.82 17.33
C HIS A 39 -9.13 -13.75 17.26
N TYR A 40 -8.13 -13.57 18.11
CA TYR A 40 -6.99 -14.48 18.15
C TYR A 40 -7.34 -15.78 18.86
N ASN A 41 -7.13 -16.89 18.16
CA ASN A 41 -7.23 -18.23 18.70
C ASN A 41 -5.96 -19.01 18.38
N ALA A 42 -5.19 -19.34 19.41
CA ALA A 42 -3.88 -19.98 19.27
C ALA A 42 -3.92 -21.36 18.58
N THR A 43 -5.04 -22.07 18.68
CA THR A 43 -5.18 -23.44 18.14
C THR A 43 -5.72 -23.47 16.72
N ASP A 44 -6.42 -22.42 16.30
CA ASP A 44 -6.96 -22.32 14.95
C ASP A 44 -5.91 -21.75 14.00
N ARG A 45 -5.49 -22.53 13.01
CA ARG A 45 -4.57 -22.08 11.93
C ARG A 45 -5.30 -21.82 10.60
N GLY A 46 -6.60 -22.10 10.54
CA GLY A 46 -7.39 -21.98 9.32
C GLY A 46 -6.94 -22.96 8.24
N SER A 47 -7.13 -22.57 6.98
CA SER A 47 -6.69 -23.33 5.81
C SER A 47 -5.75 -22.50 4.94
N ILE A 48 -5.11 -23.12 3.94
CA ILE A 48 -4.22 -22.43 3.00
C ILE A 48 -4.94 -21.28 2.26
N ILE A 49 -6.24 -21.44 1.98
CA ILE A 49 -7.03 -20.48 1.19
C ILE A 49 -7.66 -19.39 2.06
N ALA A 50 -7.82 -19.69 3.36
CA ALA A 50 -8.39 -18.79 4.37
C ALA A 50 -7.60 -18.98 5.68
N PRO A 51 -6.45 -18.32 5.82
CA PRO A 51 -5.63 -18.42 7.04
C PRO A 51 -6.37 -17.78 8.21
N SER A 52 -6.21 -18.36 9.40
CA SER A 52 -6.77 -17.77 10.62
C SER A 52 -5.99 -16.51 11.03
N VAL A 53 -6.55 -15.76 11.98
CA VAL A 53 -5.89 -14.61 12.61
C VAL A 53 -4.53 -15.01 13.18
N ALA A 54 -4.42 -16.18 13.81
CA ALA A 54 -3.16 -16.65 14.38
C ALA A 54 -2.09 -16.87 13.29
N ALA A 55 -2.43 -17.53 12.19
CA ALA A 55 -1.50 -17.76 11.08
C ALA A 55 -1.04 -16.46 10.42
N ILE A 56 -1.92 -15.46 10.31
CA ILE A 56 -1.56 -14.13 9.80
C ILE A 56 -0.59 -13.44 10.75
N TRP A 57 -0.86 -13.48 12.06
CA TRP A 57 0.02 -12.90 13.08
C TRP A 57 1.40 -13.55 13.11
N ASP A 58 1.48 -14.88 12.94
CA ASP A 58 2.76 -15.57 12.86
C ASP A 58 3.62 -15.02 11.73
N ASN A 59 3.04 -14.88 10.54
CA ASN A 59 3.73 -14.34 9.38
C ASN A 59 4.17 -12.88 9.59
N VAL A 60 3.31 -12.06 10.19
CA VAL A 60 3.63 -10.65 10.49
C VAL A 60 4.81 -10.57 11.46
N GLN A 61 4.77 -11.33 12.56
CA GLN A 61 5.81 -11.29 13.60
C GLN A 61 7.15 -11.78 13.07
N MET A 62 7.16 -12.88 12.29
CA MET A 62 8.39 -13.40 11.69
C MET A 62 8.93 -12.48 10.59
N SER A 63 8.06 -11.91 9.74
CA SER A 63 8.50 -11.07 8.61
C SER A 63 9.02 -9.71 9.04
N PHE A 64 8.46 -9.16 10.13
CA PHE A 64 8.80 -7.83 10.63
C PHE A 64 9.63 -7.84 11.92
N GLU A 65 10.03 -9.02 12.40
CA GLU A 65 10.85 -9.20 13.60
C GLU A 65 10.29 -8.41 14.79
N CYS A 66 8.99 -8.58 15.04
CA CYS A 66 8.23 -7.82 16.01
C CYS A 66 7.37 -8.73 16.90
N CYS A 67 6.98 -8.26 18.07
CA CYS A 67 6.10 -8.99 18.97
C CYS A 67 5.01 -8.08 19.56
N GLY A 68 3.77 -8.55 19.46
CA GLY A 68 2.58 -7.83 19.88
C GLY A 68 2.30 -6.58 19.03
N VAL A 69 1.33 -5.77 19.43
CA VAL A 69 0.88 -4.63 18.63
C VAL A 69 1.82 -3.44 18.85
N SER A 70 1.93 -3.00 20.09
CA SER A 70 2.86 -1.98 20.56
C SER A 70 4.04 -2.61 21.29
N SER A 71 3.81 -3.72 22.01
CA SER A 71 4.83 -4.49 22.69
C SER A 71 4.37 -5.93 22.92
N TYR A 72 5.28 -6.83 23.32
CA TYR A 72 4.94 -8.21 23.65
C TYR A 72 3.89 -8.32 24.78
N GLU A 73 3.76 -7.31 25.63
CA GLU A 73 2.80 -7.30 26.76
C GLU A 73 1.35 -7.29 26.29
N ASP A 74 1.08 -6.86 25.05
CA ASP A 74 -0.27 -6.90 24.48
C ASP A 74 -0.84 -8.33 24.42
N TRP A 75 0.01 -9.36 24.46
CA TRP A 75 -0.40 -10.76 24.52
C TRP A 75 -0.88 -11.21 25.90
N TYR A 76 -0.67 -10.42 26.96
CA TYR A 76 -1.04 -10.82 28.31
C TYR A 76 -2.53 -10.60 28.60
N ASP A 77 -3.16 -9.71 27.84
CA ASP A 77 -4.56 -9.29 28.03
C ASP A 77 -5.54 -10.03 27.10
N ILE A 78 -5.08 -11.02 26.32
CA ILE A 78 -5.94 -11.72 25.35
C ILE A 78 -6.78 -12.85 25.97
N LYS A 79 -7.89 -13.19 25.32
CA LYS A 79 -8.81 -14.25 25.76
C LYS A 79 -8.23 -15.66 25.64
N SER A 80 -7.30 -15.89 24.70
CA SER A 80 -6.80 -17.23 24.37
C SER A 80 -5.95 -17.87 25.49
N TRP A 81 -5.36 -17.09 26.40
CA TRP A 81 -4.60 -17.58 27.56
C TRP A 81 -4.64 -16.57 28.73
N SER A 82 -5.85 -16.24 29.17
CA SER A 82 -6.05 -15.20 30.20
C SER A 82 -5.23 -15.44 31.48
N GLY A 83 -4.59 -14.38 31.96
CA GLY A 83 -3.77 -14.43 33.18
C GLY A 83 -2.42 -15.15 33.02
N LYS A 84 -2.00 -15.45 31.79
CA LYS A 84 -0.67 -15.99 31.48
C LYS A 84 0.18 -14.94 30.78
N ARG A 85 1.47 -14.90 31.13
CA ARG A 85 2.46 -14.05 30.45
C ARG A 85 3.09 -14.78 29.27
N TRP A 86 2.23 -15.25 28.37
CA TRP A 86 2.62 -16.04 27.20
C TRP A 86 2.57 -15.19 25.94
N VAL A 87 3.38 -15.58 24.96
CA VAL A 87 3.40 -15.02 23.61
C VAL A 87 3.32 -16.15 22.58
N PRO A 88 2.87 -15.87 21.34
CA PRO A 88 2.97 -16.83 20.24
C PRO A 88 4.43 -17.24 19.99
N GLU A 89 4.66 -18.46 19.49
CA GLU A 89 6.03 -18.93 19.16
C GLU A 89 6.72 -18.04 18.12
N SER A 90 5.96 -17.44 17.21
CA SER A 90 6.45 -16.49 16.19
C SER A 90 7.02 -15.18 16.77
N CYS A 91 6.77 -14.86 18.05
CA CYS A 91 7.44 -13.78 18.77
C CYS A 91 8.87 -14.14 19.19
N CYS A 92 9.24 -15.42 19.19
CA CYS A 92 10.54 -15.88 19.63
C CYS A 92 11.61 -15.55 18.60
N ARG A 93 12.78 -15.10 19.08
CA ARG A 93 13.92 -14.87 18.19
C ARG A 93 14.46 -16.20 17.68
N PRO A 94 14.84 -16.31 16.40
CA PRO A 94 15.35 -17.56 15.79
C PRO A 94 16.54 -18.20 16.53
N ILE A 95 17.33 -17.40 17.26
CA ILE A 95 18.45 -17.87 18.09
C ILE A 95 17.98 -18.90 19.14
N TYR A 96 16.74 -18.78 19.60
CA TYR A 96 16.14 -19.56 20.69
C TYR A 96 15.02 -20.50 20.23
N GLU A 97 14.58 -20.41 18.97
CA GLU A 97 13.46 -21.17 18.41
C GLU A 97 13.75 -22.69 18.27
N ASN A 98 15.04 -23.09 18.28
CA ASN A 98 15.43 -24.50 18.22
C ASN A 98 16.75 -24.84 18.91
N ARG A 99 17.32 -23.91 19.69
CA ARG A 99 18.46 -24.26 20.54
C ARG A 99 17.93 -24.85 21.84
N GLY A 100 18.20 -26.12 22.06
CA GLY A 100 18.45 -26.51 23.45
C GLY A 100 19.60 -25.68 23.96
N ILE A 101 19.38 -24.91 25.02
CA ILE A 101 20.48 -24.18 25.64
C ILE A 101 21.38 -25.24 26.27
N LEU A 102 22.60 -25.37 25.75
CA LEU A 102 23.66 -26.07 26.46
C LEU A 102 24.05 -25.16 27.63
N ILE A 103 23.51 -25.43 28.80
CA ILE A 103 24.02 -24.82 30.03
C ILE A 103 25.33 -25.55 30.35
N GLU A 104 26.46 -24.87 30.20
CA GLU A 104 27.74 -25.38 30.70
C GLU A 104 27.61 -25.63 32.22
N GLY A 105 27.65 -26.90 32.62
CA GLY A 105 27.57 -27.31 34.02
C GLY A 105 26.38 -28.23 34.38
N SER A 106 25.40 -28.42 33.50
CA SER A 106 24.35 -29.44 33.68
C SER A 106 24.65 -30.64 32.79
N GLY A 107 25.06 -31.77 33.40
CA GLY A 107 25.31 -33.02 32.70
C GLY A 107 24.19 -33.36 31.71
N ASP A 108 24.57 -33.39 30.43
CA ASP A 108 23.87 -33.99 29.30
C ASP A 108 22.33 -33.95 29.32
N SER A 109 21.74 -32.76 29.36
CA SER A 109 20.33 -32.59 28.99
C SER A 109 20.15 -31.31 28.17
N VAL A 110 19.79 -31.51 26.90
CA VAL A 110 19.36 -30.46 25.99
C VAL A 110 18.03 -29.91 26.52
N LEU A 111 18.06 -28.85 27.31
CA LEU A 111 16.84 -28.22 27.81
C LEU A 111 16.15 -27.51 26.63
N ARG A 112 15.08 -28.13 26.11
CA ARG A 112 14.18 -27.47 25.16
C ARG A 112 13.46 -26.36 25.92
N VAL A 113 13.87 -25.11 25.69
CA VAL A 113 13.21 -23.94 26.27
C VAL A 113 11.96 -23.66 25.45
N ASP A 114 10.79 -23.75 26.07
CA ASP A 114 9.54 -23.24 25.49
C ASP A 114 9.56 -21.72 25.60
N CYS A 115 10.07 -21.05 24.57
CA CYS A 115 10.26 -19.60 24.58
C CYS A 115 8.93 -18.83 24.74
N GLY A 116 7.84 -19.31 24.14
CA GLY A 116 6.53 -18.64 24.23
C GLY A 116 5.94 -18.68 25.65
N ARG A 117 6.33 -19.68 26.45
CA ARG A 117 5.87 -19.88 27.84
C ARG A 117 6.94 -19.68 28.91
N SER A 118 8.16 -19.32 28.52
CA SER A 118 9.29 -19.12 29.44
C SER A 118 9.13 -17.89 30.34
N GLU A 119 8.17 -17.00 30.05
CA GLU A 119 7.97 -15.71 30.73
C GLU A 119 9.25 -14.85 30.79
N ASN A 120 10.16 -15.04 29.83
CA ASN A 120 11.44 -14.35 29.75
C ASN A 120 11.49 -13.41 28.53
N PRO A 121 11.34 -12.08 28.74
CA PRO A 121 11.32 -11.10 27.66
C PRO A 121 12.57 -11.06 26.78
N THR A 122 13.73 -11.54 27.26
CA THR A 122 14.97 -11.53 26.48
C THR A 122 14.93 -12.47 25.27
N LEU A 123 13.98 -13.42 25.25
CA LEU A 123 13.82 -14.40 24.18
C LEU A 123 12.97 -13.87 23.01
N TRP A 124 12.26 -12.76 23.20
CA TRP A 124 11.26 -12.25 22.26
C TRP A 124 11.75 -11.02 21.49
N TRP A 125 11.06 -10.70 20.40
CA TRP A 125 11.24 -9.43 19.70
C TRP A 125 10.84 -8.25 20.59
N ASP A 126 11.66 -7.19 20.57
CA ASP A 126 11.52 -6.00 21.41
C ASP A 126 10.59 -4.94 20.79
N LYS A 127 10.41 -4.98 19.47
CA LYS A 127 9.63 -4.00 18.72
C LYS A 127 8.17 -4.42 18.59
N GLY A 128 7.25 -3.47 18.70
CA GLY A 128 5.84 -3.68 18.35
C GLY A 128 5.60 -3.76 16.84
N CYS A 129 4.65 -4.59 16.42
CA CYS A 129 4.33 -4.79 15.01
C CYS A 129 3.63 -3.59 14.37
N ALA A 130 2.84 -2.81 15.10
CA ALA A 130 2.17 -1.62 14.56
C ALA A 130 3.18 -0.57 14.08
N GLN A 131 4.25 -0.35 14.85
CA GLN A 131 5.33 0.58 14.48
C GLN A 131 6.14 0.05 13.28
N SER A 132 6.48 -1.24 13.31
CA SER A 132 7.26 -1.88 12.24
C SER A 132 6.50 -1.87 10.91
N LEU A 133 5.22 -2.22 10.94
CA LEU A 133 4.33 -2.18 9.77
C LEU A 133 4.11 -0.74 9.27
N GLN A 134 3.92 0.22 10.18
CA GLN A 134 3.81 1.63 9.81
C GLN A 134 5.06 2.13 9.09
N THR A 135 6.24 1.79 9.61
CA THR A 135 7.53 2.20 9.02
C THR A 135 7.67 1.60 7.63
N TRP A 136 7.46 0.29 7.51
CA TRP A 136 7.50 -0.40 6.23
C TRP A 136 6.51 0.18 5.21
N LEU A 137 5.27 0.44 5.62
CA LEU A 137 4.25 1.00 4.74
C LEU A 137 4.61 2.42 4.30
N THR A 138 5.13 3.25 5.21
CA THR A 138 5.54 4.63 4.87
C THR A 138 6.69 4.62 3.86
N ASP A 139 7.66 3.72 4.04
CA ASP A 139 8.80 3.58 3.13
C ASP A 139 8.36 3.11 1.73
N LYS A 140 7.42 2.17 1.66
CA LYS A 140 6.89 1.69 0.36
C LYS A 140 5.97 2.68 -0.31
N LEU A 141 5.15 3.40 0.46
CA LEU A 141 4.26 4.44 -0.08
C LEU A 141 5.03 5.60 -0.70
N ASP A 142 6.21 5.94 -0.18
CA ASP A 142 7.04 6.99 -0.77
C ASP A 142 7.48 6.63 -2.20
N VAL A 143 7.99 5.41 -2.38
CA VAL A 143 8.39 4.89 -3.70
C VAL A 143 7.21 4.85 -4.67
N ILE A 144 6.05 4.34 -4.22
CA ILE A 144 4.83 4.30 -5.05
C ILE A 144 4.37 5.72 -5.41
N GLY A 145 4.47 6.66 -4.47
CA GLY A 145 4.13 8.06 -4.67
C GLY A 145 4.97 8.71 -5.78
N VAL A 146 6.28 8.45 -5.81
CA VAL A 146 7.18 8.95 -6.87
C VAL A 146 6.80 8.36 -8.23
N VAL A 147 6.55 7.05 -8.30
CA VAL A 147 6.16 6.38 -9.54
C VAL A 147 4.81 6.91 -10.05
N GLY A 148 3.82 7.05 -9.18
CA GLY A 148 2.52 7.63 -9.52
C GLY A 148 2.65 9.07 -10.04
N LEU A 149 3.40 9.91 -9.33
CA LEU A 149 3.63 11.29 -9.80
C LEU A 149 4.22 11.33 -11.23
N GLY A 150 5.15 10.43 -11.55
CA GLY A 150 5.69 10.30 -12.91
C GLY A 150 4.63 9.90 -13.95
N ILE A 151 3.74 8.96 -13.61
CA ILE A 151 2.63 8.55 -14.48
C ILE A 151 1.66 9.71 -14.70
N ALA A 152 1.28 10.44 -13.65
CA ALA A 152 0.41 11.61 -13.75
C ALA A 152 0.98 12.69 -14.70
N PHE A 153 2.29 12.94 -14.65
CA PHE A 153 2.95 13.85 -15.61
C PHE A 153 2.87 13.35 -17.05
N ALA A 154 3.15 12.07 -17.30
CA ALA A 154 3.07 11.49 -18.64
C ALA A 154 1.64 11.56 -19.21
N GLN A 155 0.62 11.30 -18.38
CA GLN A 155 -0.77 11.43 -18.77
C GLN A 155 -1.12 12.87 -19.14
N LEU A 156 -0.66 13.86 -18.36
CA LEU A 156 -0.86 15.27 -18.65
C LEU A 156 -0.30 15.66 -20.02
N PHE A 157 0.93 15.23 -20.34
CA PHE A 157 1.51 15.44 -21.67
C PHE A 157 0.69 14.77 -22.79
N GLY A 158 0.17 13.56 -22.54
CA GLY A 158 -0.72 12.86 -23.46
C GLY A 158 -2.02 13.62 -23.73
N LEU A 159 -2.62 14.22 -22.69
CA LEU A 159 -3.83 15.04 -22.82
C LEU A 159 -3.57 16.31 -23.64
N ILE A 160 -2.47 17.03 -23.34
CA ILE A 160 -2.09 18.25 -24.07
C ILE A 160 -1.85 17.92 -25.55
N THR A 161 -1.06 16.89 -25.83
CA THR A 161 -0.73 16.48 -27.21
C THR A 161 -1.98 16.06 -27.98
N SER A 162 -2.88 15.30 -27.35
CA SER A 162 -4.17 14.92 -27.96
C SER A 162 -5.03 16.14 -28.30
N MET A 163 -5.05 17.16 -27.45
CA MET A 163 -5.80 18.39 -27.71
C MET A 163 -5.18 19.20 -28.85
N LEU A 164 -3.86 19.35 -28.88
CA LEU A 164 -3.16 20.04 -29.96
C LEU A 164 -3.39 19.37 -31.32
N LEU A 165 -3.33 18.03 -31.36
CA LEU A 165 -3.61 17.26 -32.57
C LEU A 165 -5.07 17.40 -33.00
N PHE A 166 -6.02 17.31 -32.08
CA PHE A 166 -7.44 17.50 -32.37
C PHE A 166 -7.73 18.89 -32.94
N CYS A 167 -7.16 19.95 -32.35
CA CYS A 167 -7.28 21.32 -32.84
C CYS A 167 -6.65 21.49 -34.24
N THR A 168 -5.47 20.90 -34.47
CA THR A 168 -4.78 20.97 -35.76
C THR A 168 -5.57 20.28 -36.87
N VAL A 169 -6.09 19.07 -36.60
CA VAL A 169 -6.91 18.31 -37.56
C VAL A 169 -8.21 19.04 -37.86
N LYS A 170 -8.87 19.59 -36.84
CA LYS A 170 -10.11 20.37 -37.03
C LYS A 170 -9.86 21.63 -37.86
N HIS A 171 -8.82 22.40 -37.53
CA HIS A 171 -8.46 23.60 -38.29
C HIS A 171 -8.13 23.27 -39.75
N LYS A 172 -7.40 22.17 -40.00
CA LYS A 172 -7.12 21.72 -41.38
C LYS A 172 -8.40 21.39 -42.14
N LYS A 173 -9.33 20.64 -41.52
CA LYS A 173 -10.62 20.32 -42.14
C LYS A 173 -11.46 21.56 -42.45
N ASP A 174 -11.48 22.54 -41.54
CA ASP A 174 -12.23 23.80 -41.73
C ASP A 174 -11.58 24.66 -42.84
N SER A 175 -10.24 24.71 -42.92
CA SER A 175 -9.51 25.43 -43.97
C SER A 175 -9.71 24.81 -45.37
N ASP A 176 -9.66 23.48 -45.48
CA ASP A 176 -9.92 22.78 -46.74
C ASP A 176 -11.38 22.97 -47.21
N THR A 177 -12.34 23.00 -46.26
CA THR A 177 -13.75 23.28 -46.56
C THR A 177 -13.97 24.71 -47.03
N TYR A 178 -13.30 25.71 -46.42
CA TYR A 178 -13.37 27.11 -46.85
C TYR A 178 -12.85 27.31 -48.28
N LYS A 179 -11.74 26.65 -48.65
CA LYS A 179 -11.21 26.71 -50.02
C LYS A 179 -12.15 26.12 -51.07
N SER A 180 -12.96 25.13 -50.74
CA SER A 180 -13.97 24.61 -51.66
C SER A 180 -15.19 25.52 -51.82
N TYR A 181 -15.46 26.41 -50.85
CA TYR A 181 -16.62 27.32 -50.89
C TYR A 181 -16.28 28.72 -51.42
N SER A 182 -14.99 29.09 -51.52
CA SER A 182 -14.61 30.39 -52.08
C SER A 182 -15.07 30.47 -53.54
N PRO A 183 -16.03 31.35 -53.90
CA PRO A 183 -16.38 31.57 -55.28
C PRO A 183 -15.16 32.20 -55.95
N SER A 184 -14.74 31.65 -57.08
CA SER A 184 -13.79 32.31 -57.98
C SER A 184 -14.40 33.64 -58.41
N ILE A 185 -14.03 34.74 -57.74
CA ILE A 185 -14.32 36.10 -58.22
C ILE A 185 -13.43 36.28 -59.45
N ASP A 186 -14.05 36.17 -60.63
CA ASP A 186 -13.41 36.48 -61.91
C ASP A 186 -13.12 37.99 -61.98
N PRO A 187 -11.87 38.45 -62.16
CA PRO A 187 -11.54 39.88 -62.22
C PRO A 187 -11.94 40.60 -63.51
N GLN A 188 -12.63 39.96 -64.47
CA GLN A 188 -13.18 40.60 -65.66
C GLN A 188 -14.70 40.45 -65.63
N THR A 189 -15.52 41.49 -65.52
CA THR A 189 -15.57 42.66 -66.42
C THR A 189 -16.24 43.85 -65.71
N ARG A 190 -15.53 44.98 -65.68
CA ARG A 190 -15.99 46.33 -65.36
C ARG A 190 -17.13 46.74 -66.32
N PRO A 191 -18.27 47.29 -65.86
CA PRO A 191 -19.24 47.89 -66.77
C PRO A 191 -18.72 49.26 -67.22
N SER A 192 -18.23 49.38 -68.46
CA SER A 192 -18.09 50.68 -69.12
C SER A 192 -19.36 50.93 -69.92
N SER A 193 -20.07 51.93 -69.44
CA SER A 193 -21.31 52.50 -69.93
C SER A 193 -21.10 53.42 -71.14
N TRP A 194 -22.13 53.51 -72.01
CA TRP A 194 -22.43 54.55 -73.02
C TRP A 194 -21.46 54.73 -74.20
N GLU A 195 -21.97 54.65 -75.44
CA GLU A 195 -22.12 55.74 -76.43
C GLU A 195 -22.33 55.17 -77.85
N ASP A 196 -23.41 55.67 -78.47
CA ASP A 196 -23.84 55.73 -79.90
C ASP A 196 -24.10 54.46 -80.75
#